data_AF-A0A7Y9N3G3-F1
#
_entry.id   AF-A0A7Y9N3G3-F1
#
_cell.length_a   1.000
_cell.length_b   1.000
_cell.length_c   1.000
_cell.angle_alpha   90.00
_cell.angle_beta   90.00
_cell.angle_gamma   90.00
#
_symmetry.space_group_name_H-M   'P 1'
#
loop_
_entity.id
_entity.type
_entity.pdbx_description
1 polymer ?
#
loop_
_entity_poly.entity_id
_entity_poly.type
_entity_poly.pdbx_seq_one_letter_code
_entity_poly.pdbx_strand_id
1 'polypeptide(L)'
;MAEDSQEALIQRIIREGAIGFVRRGSSNSFYARFESIPGDDGVLVEITFNPEFVELGGPDPTDVVVCWGDLARVSAWLDEFLNGLEVEWSPRHLRRQLELILFGAEAKQMTRFDPDDPWDVADTGIPPHA
;
A
#
# COMPACT_ATOMS: atom_id res chain seq x y z
N MET A 1 14.74 -11.68 -11.08
CA MET A 1 13.34 -11.28 -10.83
C MET A 1 13.12 -10.04 -11.66
N ALA A 2 12.05 -9.98 -12.47
CA ALA A 2 11.81 -8.79 -13.27
C ALA A 2 11.56 -7.63 -12.31
N GLU A 3 12.49 -6.67 -12.26
CA GLU A 3 12.19 -5.32 -11.79
C GLU A 3 11.05 -4.85 -12.70
N ASP A 4 9.81 -4.93 -12.23
CA ASP A 4 8.73 -4.19 -12.87
C ASP A 4 9.21 -2.74 -12.91
N SER A 5 9.31 -2.15 -14.11
CA SER A 5 9.72 -0.76 -14.22
C SER A 5 8.79 0.10 -13.35
N GLN A 6 9.30 1.18 -12.78
CA GLN A 6 8.48 2.09 -11.96
C GLN A 6 7.21 2.52 -12.68
N GLU A 7 7.28 2.68 -14.01
CA GLU A 7 6.12 2.91 -14.88
C GLU A 7 5.10 1.75 -14.83
N ALA A 8 5.52 0.49 -14.90
CA ALA A 8 4.64 -0.67 -14.78
C ALA A 8 3.97 -0.74 -13.40
N LEU A 9 4.68 -0.35 -12.34
CA LEU A 9 4.16 -0.25 -10.98
C LEU A 9 3.12 0.86 -10.84
N ILE A 10 3.38 2.05 -11.38
CA ILE A 10 2.41 3.15 -11.39
C ILE A 10 1.14 2.73 -12.14
N GLN A 11 1.29 2.10 -13.31
CA GLN A 11 0.15 1.56 -14.06
C GLN A 11 -0.60 0.49 -13.27
N ARG A 12 0.10 -0.34 -12.48
CA ARG A 12 -0.52 -1.31 -11.58
C ARG A 12 -1.34 -0.61 -10.50
N ILE A 13 -0.77 0.35 -9.78
CA ILE A 13 -1.46 1.12 -8.74
C ILE A 13 -2.73 1.76 -9.29
N ILE A 14 -2.66 2.39 -10.46
CA ILE A 14 -3.79 3.10 -11.06
C ILE A 14 -4.91 2.16 -11.55
N ARG A 15 -4.57 0.95 -12.00
CA ARG A 15 -5.55 0.02 -12.58
C ARG A 15 -6.16 -0.92 -11.58
N GLU A 16 -5.33 -1.43 -10.68
CA GLU A 16 -5.71 -2.47 -9.73
C GLU A 16 -5.54 -2.01 -8.28
N GLY A 17 -4.66 -1.06 -7.98
CA GLY A 17 -4.22 -0.78 -6.61
C GLY A 17 -3.10 -1.73 -6.17
N ALA A 18 -2.50 -1.46 -5.02
CA ALA A 18 -1.35 -2.22 -4.51
C ALA A 18 -1.25 -2.15 -2.98
N ILE A 19 -0.52 -3.11 -2.41
CA ILE A 19 0.02 -2.98 -1.05
C ILE A 19 1.53 -2.94 -1.14
N GLY A 20 2.13 -1.95 -0.49
CA GLY A 20 3.58 -1.81 -0.34
C GLY A 20 4.00 -1.92 1.13
N PHE A 21 5.13 -2.57 1.37
CA PHE A 21 5.84 -2.57 2.64
C PHE A 21 6.98 -1.57 2.54
N VAL A 22 6.90 -0.49 3.33
CA VAL A 22 7.85 0.61 3.30
C VAL A 22 8.89 0.40 4.39
N ARG A 23 10.15 0.30 3.98
CA ARG A 23 11.31 0.29 4.89
C ARG A 23 11.87 1.72 4.97
N ARG A 24 12.08 2.23 6.18
CA ARG A 24 12.68 3.56 6.38
C ARG A 24 13.89 3.48 7.30
N GLY A 25 14.99 2.92 6.80
CA GLY A 25 16.26 2.86 7.53
C GLY A 25 16.10 2.33 8.96
N SER A 26 16.48 3.13 9.97
CA SER A 26 16.37 2.77 11.40
C SER A 26 15.01 3.06 12.04
N SER A 27 14.02 3.51 11.27
CA SER A 27 12.65 3.78 11.73
C SER A 27 11.77 2.55 11.51
N ASN A 28 10.65 2.46 12.23
CA ASN A 28 9.70 1.36 12.11
C ASN A 28 9.19 1.24 10.66
N SER A 29 9.26 0.05 10.09
CA SER A 29 8.66 -0.29 8.80
C SER A 29 7.13 -0.25 8.92
N PHE A 30 6.45 0.07 7.82
CA PHE A 30 4.99 0.16 7.80
C PHE A 30 4.40 -0.30 6.47
N TYR A 31 3.12 -0.66 6.48
CA TYR A 31 2.38 -1.01 5.28
C TYR A 31 1.60 0.18 4.74
N ALA A 32 1.53 0.30 3.41
CA ALA A 32 0.74 1.28 2.69
C ALA A 32 -0.16 0.58 1.67
N ARG A 33 -1.44 0.92 1.66
CA ARG A 33 -2.45 0.47 0.70
C ARG A 33 -2.71 1.59 -0.29
N PHE A 34 -2.60 1.28 -1.57
CA PHE A 34 -2.86 2.18 -2.68
C PHE A 34 -4.17 1.74 -3.35
N GLU A 35 -5.17 2.60 -3.30
CA GLU A 35 -6.48 2.39 -3.90
C GLU A 35 -6.75 3.44 -4.98
N SER A 36 -7.23 2.99 -6.14
CA SER A 36 -7.55 3.87 -7.27
C SER A 36 -9.04 3.88 -7.52
N ILE A 37 -9.65 5.07 -7.53
CA ILE A 37 -11.07 5.27 -7.80
C ILE A 37 -11.20 6.04 -9.13
N PRO A 38 -11.74 5.43 -10.19
CA PRO A 38 -11.99 6.14 -11.44
C PRO A 38 -13.14 7.16 -11.27
N GLY A 39 -13.00 8.33 -11.86
CA GLY A 39 -14.04 9.36 -11.95
C GLY A 39 -14.21 9.85 -13.39
N ASP A 40 -15.28 10.61 -13.63
CA ASP A 40 -15.67 11.04 -14.99
C ASP A 40 -14.57 11.85 -15.70
N ASP A 41 -13.81 12.68 -14.96
CA ASP A 41 -12.77 13.57 -15.50
C ASP A 41 -11.35 13.24 -14.95
N GLY A 42 -11.14 12.05 -14.37
CA GLY A 42 -9.83 11.71 -13.83
C GLY A 42 -9.77 10.44 -12.99
N VAL A 43 -8.66 10.28 -12.27
CA VAL A 43 -8.42 9.19 -11.33
C VAL A 43 -8.09 9.79 -9.98
N LEU A 44 -8.74 9.29 -8.94
CA LEU A 44 -8.34 9.53 -7.56
C LEU A 44 -7.50 8.35 -7.10
N VAL A 45 -6.34 8.63 -6.52
CA VAL A 45 -5.51 7.63 -5.84
C VAL A 45 -5.43 7.99 -4.35
N GLU A 46 -5.85 7.03 -3.53
CA GLU A 46 -5.77 7.07 -2.08
C GLU A 46 -4.62 6.17 -1.62
N ILE A 47 -3.79 6.67 -0.71
CA ILE A 47 -2.74 5.93 -0.04
C ILE A 47 -3.05 5.90 1.45
N THR A 48 -3.50 4.75 1.94
CA THR A 48 -3.75 4.50 3.37
C THR A 48 -2.51 3.89 4.01
N PHE A 49 -1.94 4.52 5.02
CA PHE A 49 -0.90 3.96 5.87
C PHE A 49 -1.53 3.14 6.98
N ASN A 50 -0.86 2.07 7.40
CA ASN A 50 -1.33 1.32 8.55
C ASN A 50 -1.16 2.18 9.83
N PRO A 51 -2.25 2.47 10.57
CA PRO A 51 -2.26 3.38 11.72
C PRO A 51 -1.44 2.88 12.90
N GLU A 52 -1.08 1.58 12.94
CA GLU A 52 -0.23 1.03 14.01
C GLU A 52 1.23 1.49 13.92
N PHE A 53 1.67 2.00 12.77
CA PHE A 53 3.09 2.28 12.50
C PHE A 53 3.40 3.71 12.09
N VAL A 54 2.38 4.50 11.71
CA VAL A 54 2.57 5.87 11.24
C VAL A 54 1.65 6.82 11.99
N GLU A 55 2.18 7.56 12.97
CA GLU A 55 1.55 8.80 13.42
C GLU A 55 2.04 9.92 12.49
N LEU A 56 1.27 10.27 11.45
CA LEU A 56 1.54 11.47 10.66
C LEU A 56 1.26 12.69 11.54
N GLY A 57 2.32 13.24 12.14
CA GLY A 57 2.24 14.31 13.14
C GLY A 57 1.45 15.54 12.69
N GLY A 58 0.40 15.87 13.44
CA GLY A 58 -0.48 17.02 13.26
C GLY A 58 -1.72 16.90 14.17
N PRO A 59 -2.54 17.95 14.34
CA PRO A 59 -3.76 17.88 15.15
C PRO A 59 -4.81 16.91 14.59
N ASP A 60 -4.68 16.54 13.31
CA ASP A 60 -5.51 15.56 12.63
C ASP A 60 -4.63 14.40 12.13
N PRO A 61 -4.60 13.24 12.83
CA PRO A 61 -3.89 12.07 12.36
C PRO A 61 -4.64 11.55 11.14
N THR A 62 -4.20 11.95 9.95
CA THR A 62 -4.79 11.46 8.72
C THR A 62 -3.87 10.36 8.20
N ASP A 63 -4.24 9.11 8.41
CA ASP A 63 -3.53 7.93 7.90
C ASP A 63 -3.63 7.79 6.37
N VAL A 64 -4.09 8.83 5.68
CA VAL A 64 -4.49 8.79 4.29
C VAL A 64 -3.94 10.00 3.53
N VAL A 65 -3.29 9.74 2.41
CA VAL A 65 -2.89 10.76 1.42
C VAL A 65 -3.68 10.54 0.13
N VAL A 66 -4.22 11.61 -0.43
CA VAL A 66 -5.07 11.55 -1.62
C VAL A 66 -4.50 12.44 -2.73
N CYS A 67 -4.47 11.93 -3.95
CA CYS A 67 -4.21 12.71 -5.16
C CYS A 67 -5.33 12.48 -6.18
N TRP A 68 -5.84 13.57 -6.76
CA TRP A 68 -6.87 13.52 -7.80
C TRP A 68 -6.45 14.38 -8.99
N GLY A 69 -6.66 13.86 -10.20
CA GLY A 69 -6.43 14.58 -11.44
C GLY A 69 -6.51 13.67 -12.65
N ASP A 70 -6.09 14.18 -13.81
CA ASP A 70 -5.91 13.35 -15.00
C ASP A 70 -4.81 12.30 -14.79
N LEU A 71 -4.77 11.32 -15.70
CA LEU A 71 -3.82 10.22 -15.63
C LEU A 71 -2.35 10.68 -15.61
N ALA A 72 -2.01 11.74 -16.35
CA ALA A 72 -0.64 12.22 -16.46
C ALA A 72 -0.18 12.86 -15.14
N ARG A 73 -1.04 13.69 -14.54
CA ARG A 73 -0.82 14.31 -13.25
C ARG A 73 -0.69 13.28 -12.14
N VAL A 74 -1.61 12.33 -12.06
CA VAL A 74 -1.59 11.27 -11.04
C VAL A 74 -0.35 10.40 -11.20
N SER A 75 0.03 10.06 -12.44
CA SER A 75 1.24 9.26 -12.69
C SER A 75 2.51 10.01 -12.27
N ALA A 76 2.63 11.30 -12.59
CA ALA A 76 3.78 12.11 -12.20
C ALA A 76 3.88 12.26 -10.67
N TRP A 77 2.74 12.46 -10.01
CA TRP A 77 2.69 12.54 -8.55
C TRP A 77 3.08 11.21 -7.88
N LEU A 78 2.58 10.07 -8.40
CA LEU A 78 2.98 8.75 -7.92
C LEU A 78 4.47 8.50 -8.14
N ASP A 79 5.02 8.89 -9.29
CA ASP A 79 6.44 8.76 -9.57
C ASP A 79 7.30 9.51 -8.53
N GLU A 80 6.97 10.77 -8.25
CA GLU A 80 7.64 11.57 -7.23
C GLU A 80 7.48 10.98 -5.82
N PHE A 81 6.27 10.54 -5.47
CA PHE A 81 5.96 9.93 -4.18
C PHE A 81 6.78 8.65 -3.95
N LEU A 82 6.87 7.79 -4.97
CA LEU A 82 7.57 6.50 -4.87
C LEU A 82 9.08 6.64 -4.92
N ASN A 83 9.63 7.63 -5.63
CA ASN A 83 11.06 7.91 -5.66
C ASN A 83 11.65 8.22 -4.26
N GLY A 84 10.81 8.64 -3.30
CA GLY A 84 11.21 8.93 -1.93
C GLY A 84 11.15 7.74 -0.96
N LEU A 85 10.68 6.57 -1.41
CA LEU A 85 10.36 5.44 -0.53
C LEU A 85 11.07 4.16 -0.97
N GLU A 86 11.65 3.44 -0.01
CA GLU A 86 12.09 2.06 -0.21
C GLU A 86 10.90 1.13 0.04
N VAL A 87 10.23 0.74 -1.04
CA VAL A 87 8.99 -0.05 -0.99
C VAL A 87 9.21 -1.43 -1.60
N GLU A 88 8.88 -2.45 -0.82
CA GLU A 88 8.70 -3.81 -1.33
C GLU A 88 7.22 -4.02 -1.68
N TRP A 89 6.93 -4.51 -2.89
CA TRP A 89 5.55 -4.63 -3.37
C TRP A 89 4.98 -6.01 -3.16
N SER A 90 3.78 -6.08 -2.61
CA SER A 90 3.05 -7.34 -2.46
C SER A 90 2.85 -8.05 -3.82
N PRO A 91 2.95 -9.40 -3.86
CA PRO A 91 2.53 -10.19 -5.00
C PRO A 91 1.05 -9.94 -5.33
N ARG A 92 0.71 -9.83 -6.62
CA ARG A 92 -0.67 -9.53 -7.07
C ARG A 92 -1.72 -10.48 -6.50
N HIS A 93 -1.41 -11.77 -6.42
CA HIS A 93 -2.32 -12.81 -5.94
C HIS A 93 -2.60 -12.73 -4.43
N LEU A 94 -1.72 -12.08 -3.64
CA LEU A 94 -1.89 -11.94 -2.19
C LEU A 94 -2.60 -10.64 -1.77
N ARG A 95 -2.76 -9.68 -2.69
CA ARG A 95 -3.24 -8.33 -2.38
C ARG A 95 -4.52 -8.32 -1.55
N ARG A 96 -5.56 -9.04 -2.00
CA ARG A 96 -6.87 -9.08 -1.33
C ARG A 96 -6.79 -9.68 0.07
N GLN A 97 -5.95 -10.68 0.27
CA GLN A 97 -5.75 -11.29 1.59
C GLN A 97 -5.03 -10.31 2.53
N LEU A 98 -3.99 -9.64 2.04
CA LEU A 98 -3.23 -8.64 2.80
C LEU A 98 -4.09 -7.41 3.14
N GLU A 99 -4.98 -6.96 2.25
CA GLU A 99 -5.94 -5.88 2.53
C GLU A 99 -6.81 -6.19 3.75
N LEU A 100 -7.30 -7.44 3.86
CA LEU A 100 -8.13 -7.88 4.98
C LEU A 100 -7.33 -7.96 6.29
N ILE A 101 -6.09 -8.47 6.24
CA ILE A 101 -5.26 -8.65 7.44
C ILE A 101 -4.76 -7.31 7.96
N LEU A 102 -4.28 -6.44 7.07
CA LEU A 102 -3.57 -5.22 7.44
C LEU A 102 -4.47 -3.99 7.57
N PHE A 103 -5.63 -3.98 6.91
CA PHE A 103 -6.53 -2.82 6.84
C PHE A 103 -8.00 -3.16 7.14
N GLY A 104 -8.31 -4.40 7.55
CA GLY A 104 -9.66 -4.82 7.92
C GLY A 104 -10.07 -4.36 9.33
N ALA A 105 -11.35 -4.01 9.51
CA ALA A 105 -11.92 -3.52 10.78
C ALA A 105 -11.83 -4.53 11.96
N GLU A 106 -11.58 -5.80 11.68
CA GLU A 106 -11.44 -6.89 12.66
C GLU A 106 -9.98 -7.30 12.92
N ALA A 107 -8.99 -6.55 12.43
CA ALA A 107 -7.55 -6.80 12.64
C ALA A 107 -7.07 -6.61 14.10
N LYS A 108 -7.91 -6.96 15.08
CA LYS A 108 -7.62 -6.98 16.52
C LYS A 108 -6.71 -8.12 16.95
N GLN A 109 -6.29 -9.01 16.04
CA GLN A 109 -5.30 -10.03 16.31
C GLN A 109 -4.03 -9.73 15.52
N MET A 110 -3.05 -9.18 16.26
CA MET A 110 -1.69 -8.93 15.81
C MET A 110 -1.13 -10.17 15.12
N THR A 111 -1.11 -10.16 13.79
CA THR A 111 -0.31 -11.10 13.02
C THR A 111 1.08 -10.49 12.91
N ARG A 112 2.04 -11.10 13.60
CA ARG A 112 3.43 -10.65 13.55
C ARG A 112 4.02 -11.10 12.22
N PHE A 113 4.05 -10.20 11.23
CA PHE A 113 4.77 -10.42 10.00
C PHE A 113 6.28 -10.46 10.29
N ASP A 114 6.97 -11.41 9.66
CA ASP A 114 8.42 -11.44 9.70
C ASP A 114 8.94 -10.26 8.85
N PRO A 115 9.72 -9.32 9.42
CA PRO A 115 10.30 -8.23 8.62
C PRO A 115 11.27 -8.72 7.53
N ASP A 116 11.82 -9.93 7.70
CA ASP A 116 12.69 -10.59 6.71
C ASP A 116 11.88 -11.29 5.60
N ASP A 117 10.60 -11.60 5.84
CA ASP A 117 9.64 -12.10 4.85
C ASP A 117 8.23 -11.47 5.06
N PRO A 118 8.03 -10.20 4.63
CA PRO A 118 6.83 -9.43 4.97
C PRO A 118 5.54 -9.94 4.30
N TRP A 119 5.65 -10.95 3.44
CA TRP A 119 4.55 -11.56 2.69
C TRP A 119 4.22 -12.98 3.13
N ASP A 120 4.91 -13.51 4.15
CA ASP A 120 4.54 -14.81 4.72
C ASP A 120 3.19 -14.70 5.43
N VAL A 121 2.17 -15.23 4.75
CA VAL A 121 0.80 -15.28 5.24
C VAL A 121 0.45 -16.63 5.87
N ALA A 122 1.41 -17.57 5.99
CA ALA A 122 1.15 -18.92 6.47
C ALA A 122 0.66 -18.96 7.93
N ASP A 123 0.97 -17.93 8.72
CA ASP A 123 0.63 -17.85 10.15
C ASP A 123 -0.56 -16.91 10.44
N THR A 124 -1.23 -16.38 9.41
CA THR A 124 -2.29 -15.37 9.61
C THR A 124 -3.63 -15.97 10.05
N GLY A 125 -3.76 -17.29 10.11
CA GLY A 125 -5.00 -17.99 10.49
C GLY A 125 -6.20 -17.73 9.55
N ILE A 126 -6.00 -17.00 8.45
CA ILE A 126 -7.05 -16.71 7.47
C ILE A 126 -7.07 -17.87 6.46
N PRO A 127 -8.17 -18.62 6.37
CA PRO A 127 -8.27 -19.70 5.40
C PRO A 127 -8.17 -19.13 3.98
N PRO A 128 -7.42 -19.77 3.07
CA PRO A 128 -7.39 -19.38 1.67
C PRO A 128 -8.77 -19.65 1.07
N HIS A 129 -9.55 -18.58 0.88
CA HIS A 129 -10.85 -18.56 0.20
C HIS A 129 -11.99 -19.36 0.87
N ALA A 130 -12.98 -18.61 1.36
CA ALA A 130 -14.39 -19.01 1.31
C ALA A 130 -15.11 -18.11 0.28
#